data_AF-A0A1G2JBX6-F1
#
_entry.id   AF-A0A1G2JBX6-F1
#
_cell.length_a   1.000
_cell.length_b   1.000
_cell.length_c   1.000
_cell.angle_alpha   90.00
_cell.angle_beta   90.00
_cell.angle_gamma   90.00
#
_symmetry.space_group_name_H-M   'P 1'
#
loop_
_entity.id
_entity.type
_entity.pdbx_description
1 polymer ?
#
loop_
_entity_poly.entity_id
_entity_poly.type
_entity_poly.pdbx_seq_one_letter_code
_entity_poly.pdbx_strand_id
1 'polypeptide(L)'
;MFDNPIKKLFGKAKQVKLEKEKKNSIKEAVLVFMKENSLPAQKRTFWGTVFSPRLKPVYIFVSALAVVLCTGGVVSVQANAALPGDILYPVKVGVNENVLQVLAFSDEAKTDLNIQLAEVRLQEAEQLAVEGKLLPGIQIRINNNFNARVDKVVKSIEKLNNAKMYNAAAKIASSFEATLKAHSAVLSAIGGSALGGEETTEQMDSLIIEVDNASKEAFNSGAISVNSVENENNTTGENQPEKSVALEKIAQNRLQSAQNAINEVNKLIEADKGKIKNEVVLKVQKNLEKAEQKIVEGTIKMSGDIKDYRGAIFLFQQALTTARESKLLLKIKTR
;
A
#
# COMPACT_ATOMS: atom_id res chain seq x y z
N MET A 1 68.22 -38.57 2.68
CA MET A 1 68.54 -39.40 3.85
C MET A 1 67.77 -38.84 5.04
N PHE A 2 66.63 -39.44 5.39
CA PHE A 2 65.98 -39.40 6.71
C PHE A 2 64.91 -40.50 6.71
N ASP A 3 65.25 -41.67 7.25
CA ASP A 3 64.33 -42.78 7.47
C ASP A 3 63.27 -42.37 8.49
N ASN A 4 61.98 -42.42 8.11
CA ASN A 4 60.89 -42.01 8.99
C ASN A 4 60.52 -43.14 9.98
N PRO A 5 60.80 -43.00 11.29
CA PRO A 5 60.58 -44.03 12.32
C PRO A 5 59.10 -44.39 12.50
N ILE A 6 58.18 -43.50 12.10
CA ILE A 6 56.73 -43.70 12.19
C ILE A 6 56.28 -44.85 11.28
N LYS A 7 56.87 -44.99 10.10
CA LYS A 7 56.53 -46.05 9.14
C LYS A 7 56.89 -47.45 9.68
N LYS A 8 57.96 -47.55 10.47
CA LYS A 8 58.40 -48.79 11.13
C LYS A 8 57.45 -49.21 12.27
N LEU A 9 56.87 -48.23 12.96
CA LEU A 9 55.97 -48.41 14.10
C LEU A 9 54.60 -48.99 13.66
N PHE A 10 54.00 -48.42 12.60
CA PHE A 10 52.75 -48.96 12.03
C PHE A 10 52.93 -50.32 11.34
N GLY A 11 54.13 -50.61 10.82
CA GLY A 11 54.48 -51.93 10.28
C GLY A 11 54.42 -53.04 11.35
N LYS A 12 54.97 -52.80 12.54
CA LYS A 12 54.92 -53.74 13.67
C LYS A 12 53.51 -53.92 14.24
N ALA A 13 52.72 -52.85 14.34
CA ALA A 13 51.35 -52.93 14.86
C ALA A 13 50.41 -53.75 13.97
N LYS A 14 50.62 -53.76 12.64
CA LYS A 14 49.83 -54.60 11.71
C LYS A 14 50.05 -56.10 11.85
N GLN A 15 51.14 -56.52 12.51
CA GLN A 15 51.44 -57.94 12.76
C GLN A 15 50.78 -58.47 14.04
N VAL A 16 50.31 -57.59 14.94
CA VAL A 16 49.59 -57.98 16.15
C VAL A 16 48.10 -58.08 15.81
N LYS A 17 47.68 -59.21 15.23
CA LYS A 17 46.26 -59.54 15.10
C LYS A 17 45.84 -60.37 16.31
N LEU A 18 44.85 -59.91 17.05
CA LEU A 18 44.24 -60.73 18.10
C LEU A 18 43.66 -62.00 17.47
N GLU A 19 43.97 -63.14 18.09
CA GLU A 19 43.38 -64.42 17.76
C GLU A 19 41.86 -64.34 17.87
N LYS A 20 41.16 -64.94 16.90
CA LYS A 20 39.72 -64.77 16.70
C LYS A 20 38.94 -65.20 17.94
N GLU A 21 39.42 -66.21 18.66
CA GLU A 21 38.82 -66.69 19.90
C GLU A 21 38.92 -65.66 21.03
N LYS A 22 40.10 -65.08 21.28
CA LYS A 22 40.27 -64.02 22.29
C LYS A 22 39.38 -62.80 21.99
N LYS A 23 39.22 -62.45 20.73
CA LYS A 23 38.32 -61.37 20.31
C LYS A 23 36.85 -61.68 20.63
N ASN A 24 36.43 -62.94 20.46
CA ASN A 24 35.08 -63.37 20.79
C ASN A 24 34.86 -63.36 22.30
N SER A 25 35.80 -63.86 23.11
CA SER A 25 35.69 -63.86 24.57
C SER A 25 35.62 -62.43 25.14
N ILE A 26 36.40 -61.49 24.60
CA ILE A 26 36.32 -60.07 25.00
C ILE A 26 34.96 -59.48 24.62
N LYS A 27 34.45 -59.78 23.42
CA LYS A 27 33.14 -59.28 22.97
C LYS A 27 32.02 -59.80 23.87
N GLU A 28 32.11 -61.07 24.27
CA GLU A 28 31.13 -61.69 25.16
C GLU A 28 31.17 -61.08 26.56
N ALA A 29 32.36 -60.88 27.13
CA ALA A 29 32.53 -60.20 28.42
C ALA A 29 31.97 -58.77 28.40
N VAL A 30 32.18 -58.02 27.31
CA VAL A 30 31.62 -56.68 27.13
C VAL A 30 30.10 -56.71 27.02
N LEU A 31 29.53 -57.67 26.29
CA LEU A 31 28.07 -57.79 26.16
C LEU A 31 27.41 -58.15 27.49
N VAL A 32 28.03 -59.02 28.29
CA VAL A 32 27.56 -59.34 29.65
C VAL A 32 27.61 -58.09 30.53
N PHE A 33 28.73 -57.36 30.52
CA PHE A 33 28.86 -56.12 31.28
C PHE A 33 27.82 -55.06 30.87
N MET A 34 27.56 -54.91 29.56
CA MET A 34 26.54 -53.98 29.04
C MET A 34 25.12 -54.38 29.42
N LYS A 35 24.85 -55.69 29.54
CA LYS A 35 23.54 -56.20 29.95
C LYS A 35 23.31 -55.98 31.45
N GLU A 36 24.35 -56.16 32.26
CA GLU A 36 24.29 -55.96 33.71
C GLU A 36 24.33 -54.49 34.12
N ASN A 37 24.97 -53.62 33.30
CA ASN A 37 25.10 -52.18 33.56
C ASN A 37 24.34 -51.33 32.54
N SER A 38 23.12 -51.74 32.16
CA SER A 38 22.30 -50.92 31.27
C SER A 38 21.81 -49.67 32.02
N LEU A 39 22.26 -48.49 31.58
CA LEU A 39 21.71 -47.22 32.07
C LEU A 39 20.25 -47.10 31.59
N PRO A 40 19.33 -46.56 32.41
CA PRO A 40 17.97 -46.32 31.96
C PRO A 40 18.00 -45.40 30.74
N ALA A 41 17.37 -45.84 29.64
CA ALA A 41 17.28 -45.08 28.41
C ALA A 41 16.46 -43.80 28.67
N GLN A 42 17.13 -42.69 28.95
CA GLN A 42 16.50 -41.40 29.12
C GLN A 42 16.03 -40.89 27.75
N LYS A 43 14.82 -41.28 27.35
CA LYS A 43 14.14 -40.72 26.19
C LYS A 43 13.84 -39.24 26.47
N ARG A 44 14.72 -38.34 26.01
CA ARG A 44 14.42 -36.90 25.98
C ARG A 44 13.38 -36.64 24.89
N THR A 45 12.12 -36.60 25.27
CA THR A 45 11.02 -36.14 24.40
C THR A 45 11.12 -34.63 24.22
N PHE A 46 10.97 -34.14 22.99
CA PHE A 46 10.94 -32.72 22.64
C PHE A 46 10.04 -31.89 23.59
N TRP A 47 8.86 -32.43 23.91
CA TRP A 47 7.89 -31.84 24.85
C TRP A 47 8.42 -31.69 26.29
N GLY A 48 9.29 -32.58 26.77
CA GLY A 48 9.88 -32.48 28.11
C GLY A 48 10.90 -31.34 28.26
N THR A 49 11.42 -30.82 27.14
CA THR A 49 12.33 -29.67 27.13
C THR A 49 11.56 -28.35 27.01
N VAL A 50 10.48 -28.35 26.22
CA VAL A 50 9.62 -27.16 25.97
C VAL A 50 8.73 -26.81 27.18
N PHE A 51 8.30 -27.79 27.98
CA PHE A 51 7.45 -27.57 29.17
C PHE A 51 8.22 -27.72 30.49
N SER A 52 9.54 -27.59 30.46
CA SER A 52 10.37 -27.61 31.66
C SER A 52 10.07 -26.38 32.54
N PRO A 53 9.80 -26.56 33.85
CA PRO A 53 9.60 -25.43 34.78
C PRO A 53 10.89 -24.63 35.03
N ARG A 54 12.01 -24.97 34.37
CA ARG A 54 13.31 -24.28 34.46
C ARG A 54 13.63 -23.40 33.25
N LEU A 55 12.71 -23.26 32.29
CA LEU A 55 12.88 -22.32 31.18
C LEU A 55 12.82 -20.88 31.71
N LYS A 56 13.89 -20.12 31.50
CA LYS A 56 13.90 -18.69 31.84
C LYS A 56 12.77 -18.00 31.05
N PRO A 57 11.99 -17.08 31.66
CA PRO A 57 10.83 -16.43 31.03
C PRO A 57 11.17 -15.76 29.68
N VAL A 58 12.42 -15.35 29.49
CA VAL A 58 12.96 -14.81 28.23
C VAL A 58 12.79 -15.80 27.06
N TYR A 59 13.00 -17.10 27.25
CA TYR A 59 12.88 -18.08 26.16
C TYR A 59 11.42 -18.37 25.80
N ILE A 60 10.52 -18.35 26.79
CA ILE A 60 9.07 -18.44 26.55
C ILE A 60 8.61 -17.23 25.75
N PHE A 61 9.04 -16.02 26.14
CA PHE A 61 8.73 -14.79 25.43
C PHE A 61 9.26 -14.78 24.00
N VAL A 62 10.52 -15.17 23.78
CA VAL A 62 11.13 -15.25 22.45
C VAL A 62 10.46 -16.33 21.59
N SER A 63 10.09 -17.49 22.16
CA SER A 63 9.37 -18.53 21.42
C SER A 63 7.93 -18.13 21.08
N ALA A 64 7.23 -17.44 21.99
CA ALA A 64 5.89 -16.93 21.76
C ALA A 64 5.92 -15.82 20.71
N LEU A 65 6.91 -14.92 20.77
CA LEU A 65 7.15 -13.90 19.76
C LEU A 65 7.49 -14.53 18.41
N ALA A 66 8.34 -15.56 18.37
CA ALA A 66 8.67 -16.28 17.14
C ALA A 66 7.44 -16.99 16.55
N VAL A 67 6.59 -17.61 17.37
CA VAL A 67 5.33 -18.22 16.92
C VAL A 67 4.38 -17.14 16.40
N VAL A 68 4.19 -16.02 17.12
CA VAL A 68 3.37 -14.88 16.68
C VAL A 68 3.91 -14.26 15.38
N LEU A 69 5.22 -14.16 15.21
CA LEU A 69 5.83 -13.64 13.98
C LEU A 69 5.71 -14.64 12.82
N CYS A 70 5.87 -15.94 13.06
CA CYS A 70 5.80 -16.98 12.03
C CYS A 70 4.35 -17.28 11.60
N THR A 71 3.39 -17.31 12.53
CA THR A 71 1.98 -17.54 12.22
C THR A 71 1.26 -16.23 11.87
N GLY A 72 1.58 -15.14 12.56
CA GLY A 72 1.06 -13.80 12.28
C GLY A 72 1.53 -13.27 10.92
N GLY A 73 2.76 -13.54 10.49
CA GLY A 73 3.25 -13.12 9.17
C GLY A 73 2.40 -13.66 8.01
N VAL A 74 2.05 -14.96 8.03
CA VAL A 74 1.25 -15.59 6.96
C VAL A 74 -0.21 -15.12 7.00
N VAL A 75 -0.79 -15.00 8.21
CA VAL A 75 -2.18 -14.53 8.38
C VAL A 75 -2.30 -13.04 8.02
N SER A 76 -1.31 -12.21 8.39
CA SER A 76 -1.29 -10.78 8.05
C SER A 76 -1.15 -10.54 6.55
N VAL A 77 -0.34 -11.32 5.84
CA VAL A 77 -0.21 -11.18 4.38
C VAL A 77 -1.54 -11.50 3.68
N GLN A 78 -2.21 -12.59 4.07
CA GLN A 78 -3.53 -12.92 3.50
C GLN A 78 -4.62 -11.94 3.94
N ALA A 79 -4.57 -11.45 5.18
CA ALA A 79 -5.50 -10.43 5.66
C ALA A 79 -5.40 -9.15 4.82
N ASN A 80 -4.22 -8.80 4.27
CA ASN A 80 -4.09 -7.61 3.44
C ASN A 80 -4.91 -7.68 2.14
N ALA A 81 -5.17 -8.89 1.62
CA ALA A 81 -6.01 -9.12 0.45
C ALA A 81 -7.50 -9.31 0.80
N ALA A 82 -7.84 -9.43 2.09
CA ALA A 82 -9.21 -9.65 2.53
C ALA A 82 -10.12 -8.46 2.15
N LEU A 83 -11.31 -8.78 1.68
CA LEU A 83 -12.40 -7.84 1.38
C LEU A 83 -13.36 -7.71 2.56
N PRO A 84 -14.11 -6.60 2.66
CA PRO A 84 -15.18 -6.47 3.62
C PRO A 84 -16.18 -7.64 3.51
N GLY A 85 -16.33 -8.41 4.59
CA GLY A 85 -17.13 -9.64 4.62
C GLY A 85 -16.29 -10.91 4.78
N ASP A 86 -15.00 -10.86 4.46
CA ASP A 86 -14.08 -11.97 4.67
C ASP A 86 -13.70 -12.15 6.14
N ILE A 87 -13.42 -13.40 6.52
CA ILE A 87 -13.05 -13.79 7.90
C ILE A 87 -11.83 -13.02 8.42
N LEU A 88 -10.86 -12.73 7.54
CA LEU A 88 -9.62 -12.04 7.91
C LEU A 88 -9.69 -10.51 7.76
N TYR A 89 -10.80 -9.95 7.31
CA TYR A 89 -10.95 -8.51 7.17
C TYR A 89 -10.80 -7.74 8.50
N PRO A 90 -11.31 -8.23 9.65
CA PRO A 90 -11.03 -7.60 10.95
C PRO A 90 -9.53 -7.54 11.29
N VAL A 91 -8.72 -8.50 10.82
CA VAL A 91 -7.26 -8.48 11.01
C VAL A 91 -6.62 -7.41 10.12
N LYS A 92 -7.11 -7.22 8.89
CA LYS A 92 -6.67 -6.15 7.98
C LYS A 92 -6.81 -4.77 8.64
N VAL A 93 -8.04 -4.43 9.02
CA VAL A 93 -8.36 -3.09 9.55
C VAL A 93 -7.90 -2.92 11.01
N GLY A 94 -8.03 -3.97 11.83
CA GLY A 94 -7.79 -3.89 13.28
C GLY A 94 -6.34 -4.14 13.71
N VAL A 95 -5.53 -4.77 12.86
CA VAL A 95 -4.13 -5.07 13.19
C VAL A 95 -3.20 -4.47 12.15
N ASN A 96 -3.28 -4.91 10.89
CA ASN A 96 -2.29 -4.51 9.87
C ASN A 96 -2.29 -2.98 9.65
N GLU A 97 -3.45 -2.39 9.43
CA GLU A 97 -3.57 -0.94 9.21
C GLU A 97 -3.18 -0.12 10.44
N ASN A 98 -3.41 -0.65 11.64
CA ASN A 98 -3.00 0.02 12.88
C ASN A 98 -1.47 0.01 13.04
N VAL A 99 -0.81 -1.09 12.65
CA VAL A 99 0.65 -1.14 12.59
C VAL A 99 1.17 -0.10 11.58
N LEU A 100 0.56 0.01 10.39
CA LEU A 100 0.93 1.04 9.41
C LEU A 100 0.74 2.46 9.98
N GLN A 101 -0.34 2.71 10.70
CA GLN A 101 -0.59 4.01 11.34
C GLN A 101 0.45 4.35 12.41
N VAL A 102 0.93 3.37 13.18
CA VAL A 102 2.00 3.56 14.17
C VAL A 102 3.34 3.85 13.49
N LEU A 103 3.61 3.23 12.34
CA LEU A 103 4.84 3.43 11.56
C LEU A 103 4.84 4.74 10.75
N ALA A 104 3.67 5.35 10.52
CA ALA A 104 3.56 6.68 9.93
C ALA A 104 3.92 7.75 10.96
N PHE A 105 5.22 8.02 11.13
CA PHE A 105 5.70 8.90 12.20
C PHE A 105 5.47 10.39 11.96
N SER A 106 5.48 10.85 10.70
CA SER A 106 5.27 12.26 10.35
C SER A 106 3.80 12.56 10.02
N ASP A 107 3.39 13.82 10.16
CA ASP A 107 2.05 14.26 9.75
C ASP A 107 1.80 14.01 8.26
N GLU A 108 2.80 14.26 7.41
CA GLU A 108 2.75 13.96 5.97
C GLU A 108 2.55 12.46 5.72
N ALA A 109 3.33 11.58 6.38
CA ALA A 109 3.18 10.14 6.23
C ALA A 109 1.82 9.63 6.70
N LYS A 110 1.24 10.25 7.74
CA LYS A 110 -0.12 9.94 8.20
C LYS A 110 -1.16 10.38 7.18
N THR A 111 -1.01 11.56 6.59
CA THR A 111 -1.91 12.04 5.54
C THR A 111 -1.87 11.11 4.34
N ASP A 112 -0.66 10.76 3.86
CA ASP A 112 -0.46 9.84 2.75
C ASP A 112 -1.06 8.46 3.03
N LEU A 113 -0.85 7.92 4.23
CA LEU A 113 -1.45 6.65 4.63
C LEU A 113 -2.99 6.72 4.62
N ASN A 114 -3.59 7.81 5.10
CA ASN A 114 -5.06 7.94 5.06
C ASN A 114 -5.59 8.06 3.62
N ILE A 115 -4.87 8.76 2.73
CA ILE A 115 -5.20 8.79 1.30
C ILE A 115 -5.16 7.36 0.72
N GLN A 116 -4.09 6.62 0.97
CA GLN A 116 -3.94 5.24 0.49
C GLN A 116 -5.05 4.33 1.04
N LEU A 117 -5.39 4.44 2.32
CA LEU A 117 -6.44 3.61 2.92
C LEU A 117 -7.83 3.97 2.40
N ALA A 118 -8.09 5.24 2.05
CA ALA A 118 -9.30 5.67 1.37
C ALA A 118 -9.38 5.04 -0.04
N GLU A 119 -8.29 5.10 -0.81
CA GLU A 119 -8.20 4.44 -2.13
C GLU A 119 -8.45 2.92 -2.02
N VAL A 120 -7.87 2.27 -1.00
CA VAL A 120 -8.10 0.84 -0.75
C VAL A 120 -9.58 0.55 -0.50
N ARG A 121 -10.31 1.38 0.24
CA ARG A 121 -11.76 1.18 0.45
C ARG A 121 -12.53 1.26 -0.87
N LEU A 122 -12.17 2.18 -1.75
CA LEU A 122 -12.83 2.31 -3.05
C LEU A 122 -12.50 1.13 -3.96
N GLN A 123 -11.26 0.65 -3.95
CA GLN A 123 -10.87 -0.56 -4.69
C GLN A 123 -11.57 -1.82 -4.17
N GLU A 124 -11.76 -1.95 -2.86
CA GLU A 124 -12.56 -3.02 -2.25
C GLU A 124 -14.01 -2.97 -2.76
N ALA A 125 -14.59 -1.77 -2.83
CA ALA A 125 -15.95 -1.58 -3.33
C ALA A 125 -16.08 -1.91 -4.82
N GLU A 126 -15.15 -1.44 -5.64
CA GLU A 126 -15.06 -1.74 -7.07
C GLU A 126 -14.99 -3.25 -7.30
N GLN A 127 -14.12 -3.94 -6.55
CA GLN A 127 -14.00 -5.39 -6.67
C GLN A 127 -15.28 -6.11 -6.25
N LEU A 128 -15.85 -5.75 -5.10
CA LEU A 128 -17.09 -6.35 -4.62
C LEU A 128 -18.27 -6.09 -5.57
N ALA A 129 -18.30 -4.94 -6.23
CA ALA A 129 -19.32 -4.61 -7.22
C ALA A 129 -19.19 -5.45 -8.49
N VAL A 130 -17.98 -5.60 -9.03
CA VAL A 130 -17.71 -6.48 -10.17
C VAL A 130 -18.09 -7.94 -9.83
N GLU A 131 -17.85 -8.37 -8.59
CA GLU A 131 -18.21 -9.71 -8.12
C GLU A 131 -19.70 -9.87 -7.77
N GLY A 132 -20.53 -8.82 -7.84
CA GLY A 132 -21.94 -8.85 -7.43
C GLY A 132 -22.15 -9.07 -5.92
N LYS A 133 -21.14 -8.75 -5.10
CA LYS A 133 -21.10 -8.97 -3.64
C LYS A 133 -21.16 -7.67 -2.82
N LEU A 134 -21.42 -6.53 -3.45
CA LEU A 134 -21.60 -5.24 -2.75
C LEU A 134 -22.97 -5.19 -2.05
N LEU A 135 -23.12 -5.98 -0.97
CA LEU A 135 -24.34 -6.05 -0.17
C LEU A 135 -24.51 -4.78 0.69
N PRO A 136 -25.74 -4.41 1.10
CA PRO A 136 -26.00 -3.20 1.90
C PRO A 136 -25.12 -3.08 3.15
N GLY A 137 -25.00 -4.16 3.95
CA GLY A 137 -24.17 -4.15 5.16
C GLY A 137 -22.67 -4.04 4.90
N ILE A 138 -22.22 -4.48 3.71
CA ILE A 138 -20.82 -4.33 3.28
C ILE A 138 -20.58 -2.89 2.82
N GLN A 139 -21.49 -2.34 2.01
CA GLN A 139 -21.41 -0.96 1.54
C GLN A 139 -21.37 0.06 2.69
N ILE A 140 -22.23 -0.09 3.70
CA ILE A 140 -22.21 0.77 4.90
C ILE A 140 -20.84 0.72 5.60
N ARG A 141 -20.22 -0.46 5.70
CA ARG A 141 -18.91 -0.63 6.33
C ARG A 141 -17.80 0.05 5.52
N ILE A 142 -17.86 -0.07 4.19
CA ILE A 142 -16.94 0.61 3.28
C ILE A 142 -17.08 2.13 3.46
N ASN A 143 -18.29 2.67 3.39
CA ASN A 143 -18.54 4.11 3.57
C ASN A 143 -18.00 4.61 4.91
N ASN A 144 -18.31 3.93 6.02
CA ASN A 144 -17.84 4.35 7.34
C ASN A 144 -16.31 4.38 7.41
N ASN A 145 -15.65 3.35 6.90
CA ASN A 145 -14.19 3.30 6.91
C ASN A 145 -13.59 4.36 5.96
N PHE A 146 -14.18 4.55 4.78
CA PHE A 146 -13.76 5.53 3.79
C PHE A 146 -13.89 6.95 4.34
N ASN A 147 -15.05 7.31 4.88
CA ASN A 147 -15.32 8.62 5.47
C ASN A 147 -14.38 8.92 6.65
N ALA A 148 -14.11 7.93 7.50
CA ALA A 148 -13.13 8.09 8.56
C ALA A 148 -11.72 8.44 8.05
N ARG A 149 -11.34 7.98 6.84
CA ARG A 149 -10.07 8.36 6.19
C ARG A 149 -10.17 9.75 5.55
N VAL A 150 -11.26 10.05 4.84
CA VAL A 150 -11.53 11.37 4.26
C VAL A 150 -11.41 12.47 5.31
N ASP A 151 -12.08 12.29 6.46
CA ASP A 151 -12.03 13.21 7.59
C ASP A 151 -10.60 13.53 8.05
N LYS A 152 -9.72 12.51 8.07
CA LYS A 152 -8.32 12.67 8.49
C LYS A 152 -7.51 13.44 7.46
N VAL A 153 -7.79 13.22 6.17
CA VAL A 153 -7.14 13.96 5.08
C VAL A 153 -7.60 15.42 5.08
N VAL A 154 -8.91 15.67 5.18
CA VAL A 154 -9.47 17.03 5.24
C VAL A 154 -8.92 17.80 6.44
N LYS A 155 -8.91 17.22 7.64
CA LYS A 155 -8.30 17.83 8.84
C LYS A 155 -6.81 18.12 8.66
N SER A 156 -6.09 17.30 7.90
CA SER A 156 -4.68 17.55 7.59
C SER A 156 -4.52 18.75 6.65
N ILE A 157 -5.39 18.87 5.64
CA ILE A 157 -5.43 20.04 4.73
C ILE A 157 -5.75 21.31 5.52
N GLU A 158 -6.74 21.28 6.41
CA GLU A 158 -7.09 22.39 7.30
C GLU A 158 -5.92 22.80 8.20
N LYS A 159 -5.24 21.82 8.81
CA LYS A 159 -4.05 22.08 9.63
C LYS A 159 -2.94 22.76 8.83
N LEU A 160 -2.70 22.33 7.59
CA LEU A 160 -1.72 22.96 6.70
C LEU A 160 -2.15 24.38 6.30
N ASN A 161 -3.44 24.62 6.03
CA ASN A 161 -3.97 25.95 5.76
C ASN A 161 -3.79 26.89 6.95
N ASN A 162 -4.08 26.42 8.17
CA ASN A 162 -3.88 27.19 9.41
C ASN A 162 -2.40 27.48 9.68
N ALA A 163 -1.51 26.57 9.28
CA ALA A 163 -0.06 26.76 9.32
C ALA A 163 0.48 27.60 8.15
N LYS A 164 -0.39 28.19 7.31
CA LYS A 164 -0.05 28.97 6.11
C LYS A 164 0.77 28.20 5.06
N MET A 165 0.75 26.86 5.14
CA MET A 165 1.40 25.97 4.18
C MET A 165 0.48 25.73 2.97
N TYR A 166 -0.01 26.82 2.36
CA TYR A 166 -1.04 26.78 1.31
C TYR A 166 -0.66 25.94 0.10
N ASN A 167 0.62 25.98 -0.28
CA ASN A 167 1.11 25.19 -1.42
C ASN A 167 1.04 23.68 -1.15
N ALA A 168 1.36 23.24 0.08
CA ALA A 168 1.26 21.84 0.48
C ALA A 168 -0.22 21.41 0.62
N ALA A 169 -1.04 22.24 1.27
CA ALA A 169 -2.47 22.02 1.40
C ALA A 169 -3.17 21.88 0.03
N ALA A 170 -2.89 22.80 -0.89
CA ALA A 170 -3.44 22.78 -2.25
C ALA A 170 -2.98 21.56 -3.05
N LYS A 171 -1.73 21.09 -2.87
CA LYS A 171 -1.19 19.89 -3.53
C LYS A 171 -1.89 18.62 -3.05
N ILE A 172 -2.07 18.47 -1.74
CA ILE A 172 -2.77 17.32 -1.15
C ILE A 172 -4.24 17.32 -1.58
N ALA A 173 -4.92 18.46 -1.44
CA ALA A 173 -6.32 18.63 -1.82
C ALA A 173 -6.58 18.28 -3.29
N SER A 174 -5.81 18.86 -4.22
CA SER A 174 -5.95 18.62 -5.67
C SER A 174 -5.68 17.17 -6.05
N SER A 175 -4.65 16.57 -5.45
CA SER A 175 -4.33 15.17 -5.66
C SER A 175 -5.44 14.28 -5.13
N PHE A 176 -5.89 14.49 -3.90
CA PHE A 176 -6.94 13.66 -3.31
C PHE A 176 -8.26 13.79 -4.09
N GLU A 177 -8.66 15.01 -4.44
CA GLU A 177 -9.83 15.28 -5.30
C GLU A 177 -9.77 14.49 -6.63
N ALA A 178 -8.63 14.56 -7.33
CA ALA A 178 -8.47 13.86 -8.61
C ALA A 178 -8.52 12.33 -8.46
N THR A 179 -7.96 11.79 -7.37
CA THR A 179 -8.11 10.37 -7.03
C THR A 179 -9.58 10.00 -6.83
N LEU A 180 -10.30 10.76 -6.00
CA LEU A 180 -11.70 10.47 -5.68
C LEU A 180 -12.59 10.53 -6.92
N LYS A 181 -12.41 11.55 -7.78
CA LYS A 181 -13.11 11.63 -9.07
C LYS A 181 -12.82 10.44 -9.98
N ALA A 182 -11.56 10.01 -10.03
CA ALA A 182 -11.18 8.85 -10.82
C ALA A 182 -11.90 7.57 -10.35
N HIS A 183 -11.97 7.34 -9.03
CA HIS A 183 -12.70 6.21 -8.46
C HIS A 183 -14.22 6.34 -8.65
N SER A 184 -14.79 7.54 -8.49
CA SER A 184 -16.22 7.79 -8.75
C SER A 184 -16.61 7.46 -10.20
N ALA A 185 -15.79 7.89 -11.17
CA ALA A 185 -15.99 7.60 -12.60
C ALA A 185 -15.90 6.10 -12.90
N VAL A 186 -15.01 5.39 -12.19
CA VAL A 186 -14.89 3.93 -12.28
C VAL A 186 -16.12 3.23 -11.72
N LEU A 187 -16.54 3.58 -10.51
CA LEU A 187 -17.72 3.01 -9.86
C LEU A 187 -18.96 3.21 -10.75
N SER A 188 -19.09 4.40 -11.33
CA SER A 188 -20.12 4.71 -12.34
C SER A 188 -20.01 3.84 -13.59
N ALA A 189 -18.77 3.56 -14.05
CA ALA A 189 -18.55 2.71 -15.22
C ALA A 189 -18.82 1.22 -14.94
N ILE A 190 -18.64 0.76 -13.70
CA ILE A 190 -18.97 -0.60 -13.26
C ILE A 190 -20.49 -0.78 -13.17
N GLY A 191 -21.20 0.19 -12.59
CA GLY A 191 -22.67 0.19 -12.50
C GLY A 191 -23.38 0.47 -13.83
N GLY A 192 -22.66 0.90 -14.87
CA GLY A 192 -23.21 1.13 -16.20
C GLY A 192 -22.85 0.05 -17.21
N SER A 193 -23.46 0.11 -18.40
CA SER A 193 -23.16 -0.81 -19.51
C SER A 193 -21.72 -0.75 -20.03
N ALA A 194 -20.91 0.23 -19.59
CA ALA A 194 -19.54 0.46 -20.06
C ALA A 194 -18.56 -0.69 -19.71
N LEU A 195 -18.87 -1.47 -18.67
CA LEU A 195 -18.12 -2.66 -18.26
C LEU A 195 -18.96 -3.95 -18.30
N GLY A 196 -20.18 -3.89 -18.87
CA GLY A 196 -21.08 -5.05 -18.94
C GLY A 196 -21.83 -5.36 -17.65
N GLY A 197 -21.96 -4.39 -16.73
CA GLY A 197 -22.82 -4.51 -15.55
C GLY A 197 -24.32 -4.39 -15.88
N GLU A 198 -25.17 -4.88 -14.97
CA GLU A 198 -26.59 -4.51 -14.89
C GLU A 198 -26.74 -3.01 -14.51
N GLU A 199 -27.96 -2.49 -14.39
CA GLU A 199 -28.16 -1.13 -13.86
C GLU A 199 -27.48 -0.94 -12.50
N THR A 200 -27.02 0.28 -12.23
CA THR A 200 -26.36 0.64 -10.97
C THR A 200 -27.24 0.23 -9.79
N THR A 201 -26.68 -0.54 -8.86
CA THR A 201 -27.44 -0.90 -7.65
C THR A 201 -27.56 0.30 -6.72
N GLU A 202 -28.62 0.35 -5.89
CA GLU A 202 -28.81 1.40 -4.88
C GLU A 202 -27.58 1.57 -3.97
N GLN A 203 -26.87 0.47 -3.68
CA GLN A 203 -25.64 0.48 -2.88
C GLN A 203 -24.51 1.20 -3.61
N MET A 204 -24.39 0.99 -4.92
CA MET A 204 -23.38 1.64 -5.75
C MET A 204 -23.66 3.14 -5.90
N ASP A 205 -24.92 3.53 -6.16
CA ASP A 205 -25.31 4.94 -6.24
C ASP A 205 -25.02 5.69 -4.94
N SER A 206 -25.34 5.07 -3.80
CA SER A 206 -25.03 5.65 -2.49
C SER A 206 -23.52 5.86 -2.29
N LEU A 207 -22.69 4.90 -2.71
CA LEU A 207 -21.25 5.03 -2.63
C LEU A 207 -20.71 6.12 -3.57
N ILE A 208 -21.19 6.20 -4.81
CA ILE A 208 -20.79 7.24 -5.77
C ILE A 208 -21.10 8.63 -5.21
N ILE A 209 -22.30 8.84 -4.66
CA ILE A 209 -22.69 10.09 -4.01
C ILE A 209 -21.72 10.47 -2.88
N GLU A 210 -21.34 9.50 -2.05
CA GLU A 210 -20.41 9.73 -0.94
C GLU A 210 -19.02 10.13 -1.43
N VAL A 211 -18.50 9.44 -2.45
CA VAL A 211 -17.20 9.74 -3.05
C VAL A 211 -17.20 11.12 -3.73
N ASP A 212 -18.29 11.47 -4.42
CA ASP A 212 -18.46 12.79 -5.03
C ASP A 212 -18.52 13.91 -3.99
N ASN A 213 -19.19 13.67 -2.85
CA ASN A 213 -19.23 14.62 -1.74
C ASN A 213 -17.85 14.81 -1.11
N ALA A 214 -17.13 13.71 -0.85
CA ALA A 214 -15.75 13.77 -0.37
C ALA A 214 -14.82 14.48 -1.37
N SER A 215 -15.02 14.28 -2.68
CA SER A 215 -14.28 14.99 -3.73
C SER A 215 -14.55 16.50 -3.68
N LYS A 216 -15.83 16.91 -3.53
CA LYS A 216 -16.20 18.32 -3.38
C LYS A 216 -15.62 18.92 -2.11
N GLU A 217 -15.60 18.18 -1.00
CA GLU A 217 -15.01 18.63 0.26
C GLU A 217 -13.49 18.84 0.13
N ALA A 218 -12.78 17.90 -0.50
CA ALA A 218 -11.35 18.05 -0.81
C ALA A 218 -11.10 19.26 -1.71
N PHE A 219 -11.90 19.45 -2.77
CA PHE A 219 -11.83 20.62 -3.65
C PHE A 219 -12.03 21.92 -2.88
N ASN A 220 -13.08 22.01 -2.05
CA ASN A 220 -13.39 23.20 -1.27
C ASN A 220 -12.25 23.52 -0.28
N SER A 221 -11.69 22.51 0.38
CA SER A 221 -10.55 22.65 1.30
C SER A 221 -9.29 23.16 0.58
N GLY A 222 -9.06 22.73 -0.67
CA GLY A 222 -7.99 23.25 -1.52
C GLY A 222 -8.27 24.64 -2.09
N ALA A 223 -9.53 24.96 -2.37
CA ALA A 223 -9.93 26.29 -2.82
C ALA A 223 -9.73 27.34 -1.72
N ILE A 224 -9.93 26.97 -0.45
CA ILE A 224 -9.51 27.78 0.71
C ILE A 224 -8.02 28.10 0.61
N SER A 225 -7.15 27.12 0.34
CA SER A 225 -5.70 27.38 0.19
C SER A 225 -5.40 28.42 -0.89
N VAL A 226 -6.09 28.37 -2.03
CA VAL A 226 -5.91 29.32 -3.15
C VAL A 226 -6.45 30.71 -2.79
N ASN A 227 -7.58 30.78 -2.09
CA ASN A 227 -8.21 32.03 -1.67
C ASN A 227 -7.48 32.70 -0.49
N SER A 228 -6.91 31.92 0.45
CA SER A 228 -6.13 32.44 1.57
C SER A 228 -4.84 33.10 1.13
N VAL A 229 -4.17 32.55 0.08
CA VAL A 229 -3.04 33.21 -0.59
C VAL A 229 -3.43 34.59 -1.13
N GLU A 230 -4.69 34.78 -1.50
CA GLU A 230 -5.20 36.05 -2.02
C GLU A 230 -5.56 37.06 -0.92
N ASN A 231 -5.95 36.60 0.28
CA ASN A 231 -6.42 37.45 1.37
C ASN A 231 -5.35 37.82 2.41
N GLU A 232 -4.38 36.94 2.71
CA GLU A 232 -3.41 37.19 3.79
C GLU A 232 -2.44 38.35 3.51
N ASN A 233 -2.21 38.73 2.25
CA ASN A 233 -1.26 39.78 1.90
C ASN A 233 -1.92 41.15 1.64
N ASN A 234 -3.22 41.31 1.91
CA ASN A 234 -3.90 42.60 1.85
C ASN A 234 -3.78 43.42 3.15
N THR A 235 -3.27 42.85 4.24
CA THR A 235 -3.17 43.50 5.57
C THR A 235 -1.81 44.13 5.87
N THR A 236 -0.81 43.88 5.04
CA THR A 236 0.50 44.56 5.08
C THR A 236 0.63 45.33 3.77
N GLY A 237 0.76 46.66 3.83
CA GLY A 237 0.69 47.56 2.68
C GLY A 237 1.83 47.46 1.65
N GLU A 238 2.42 46.28 1.44
CA GLU A 238 3.51 46.05 0.50
C GLU A 238 3.26 44.80 -0.38
N ASN A 239 3.32 45.04 -1.70
CA ASN A 239 3.74 44.14 -2.79
C ASN A 239 2.77 43.07 -3.37
N GLN A 240 2.11 43.44 -4.48
CA GLN A 240 1.53 42.52 -5.49
C GLN A 240 2.45 41.38 -6.00
N PRO A 241 3.79 41.51 -6.07
CA PRO A 241 4.69 40.43 -6.50
C PRO A 241 4.53 39.10 -5.75
N GLU A 242 4.41 39.10 -4.41
CA GLU A 242 4.40 37.85 -3.63
C GLU A 242 3.14 36.99 -3.86
N LYS A 243 1.98 37.64 -4.06
CA LYS A 243 0.72 36.95 -4.38
C LYS A 243 0.81 36.18 -5.71
N SER A 244 1.45 36.78 -6.72
CA SER A 244 1.67 36.15 -8.02
C SER A 244 2.56 34.91 -7.91
N VAL A 245 3.62 34.99 -7.09
CA VAL A 245 4.60 33.90 -6.89
C VAL A 245 3.97 32.68 -6.20
N ALA A 246 3.14 32.89 -5.18
CA ALA A 246 2.49 31.79 -4.46
C ALA A 246 1.46 31.04 -5.32
N LEU A 247 0.62 31.77 -6.08
CA LEU A 247 -0.33 31.19 -7.03
C LEU A 247 0.39 30.50 -8.19
N GLU A 248 1.47 31.09 -8.69
CA GLU A 248 2.33 30.48 -9.69
C GLU A 248 2.90 29.14 -9.21
N LYS A 249 3.41 29.08 -7.98
CA LYS A 249 3.92 27.83 -7.40
C LYS A 249 2.84 26.75 -7.27
N ILE A 250 1.60 27.12 -6.93
CA ILE A 250 0.46 26.19 -6.90
C ILE A 250 0.15 25.69 -8.32
N ALA A 251 0.12 26.58 -9.30
CA ALA A 251 -0.10 26.23 -10.71
C ALA A 251 0.98 25.27 -11.23
N GLN A 252 2.26 25.57 -10.97
CA GLN A 252 3.40 24.74 -11.35
C GLN A 252 3.34 23.34 -10.73
N ASN A 253 3.03 23.23 -9.44
CA ASN A 253 2.88 21.92 -8.79
C ASN A 253 1.71 21.11 -9.38
N ARG A 254 0.60 21.75 -9.75
CA ARG A 254 -0.52 21.08 -10.41
C ARG A 254 -0.15 20.62 -11.82
N LEU A 255 0.53 21.47 -12.60
CA LEU A 255 1.09 21.11 -13.91
C LEU A 255 2.00 19.88 -13.79
N GLN A 256 2.95 19.89 -12.86
CA GLN A 256 3.86 18.78 -12.63
C GLN A 256 3.10 17.49 -12.26
N SER A 257 2.08 17.60 -11.41
CA SER A 257 1.27 16.45 -11.00
C SER A 257 0.49 15.86 -12.17
N ALA A 258 -0.08 16.70 -13.04
CA ALA A 258 -0.78 16.28 -14.25
C ALA A 258 0.17 15.59 -15.24
N GLN A 259 1.35 16.17 -15.49
CA GLN A 259 2.38 15.58 -16.35
C GLN A 259 2.85 14.22 -15.81
N ASN A 260 3.10 14.12 -14.51
CA ASN A 260 3.49 12.85 -13.87
C ASN A 260 2.41 11.78 -14.04
N ALA A 261 1.14 12.14 -13.87
CA ALA A 261 0.03 11.22 -14.06
C ALA A 261 -0.09 10.74 -15.52
N ILE A 262 0.00 11.64 -16.50
CA ILE A 262 -0.01 11.28 -17.94
C ILE A 262 1.16 10.34 -18.26
N ASN A 263 2.36 10.66 -17.77
CA ASN A 263 3.54 9.83 -17.97
C ASN A 263 3.38 8.43 -17.36
N GLU A 264 2.75 8.32 -16.20
CA GLU A 264 2.47 7.03 -15.58
C GLU A 264 1.47 6.21 -16.41
N VAL A 265 0.42 6.82 -16.95
CA VAL A 265 -0.53 6.14 -17.84
C VAL A 265 0.17 5.65 -19.10
N ASN A 266 1.00 6.48 -19.74
CA ASN A 266 1.78 6.09 -20.92
C ASN A 266 2.70 4.89 -20.64
N LYS A 267 3.36 4.88 -19.48
CA LYS A 267 4.18 3.74 -19.04
C LYS A 267 3.35 2.46 -18.86
N LEU A 268 2.14 2.56 -18.31
CA LEU A 268 1.25 1.40 -18.15
C LEU A 268 0.79 0.84 -19.49
N ILE A 269 0.44 1.70 -20.45
CA ILE A 269 0.06 1.27 -21.81
C ILE A 269 1.20 0.48 -22.47
N GLU A 270 2.44 0.96 -22.36
CA GLU A 270 3.60 0.25 -22.92
C GLU A 270 3.94 -1.03 -22.15
N ALA A 271 3.81 -1.04 -20.82
CA ALA A 271 4.10 -2.22 -20.00
C ALA A 271 3.11 -3.37 -20.23
N ASP A 272 1.83 -3.06 -20.48
CA ASP A 272 0.76 -4.04 -20.68
C ASP A 272 0.34 -4.20 -22.14
N LYS A 273 1.26 -3.85 -23.06
CA LYS A 273 1.07 -3.98 -24.51
C LYS A 273 0.68 -5.41 -24.87
N GLY A 274 -0.51 -5.58 -25.45
CA GLY A 274 -1.06 -6.88 -25.84
C GLY A 274 -1.90 -7.61 -24.78
N LYS A 275 -1.95 -7.12 -23.52
CA LYS A 275 -2.86 -7.65 -22.48
C LYS A 275 -4.16 -6.86 -22.38
N ILE A 276 -4.15 -5.61 -22.84
CA ILE A 276 -5.30 -4.70 -22.78
C ILE A 276 -6.04 -4.71 -24.12
N LYS A 277 -7.38 -4.80 -24.09
CA LYS A 277 -8.21 -4.70 -25.29
C LYS A 277 -7.94 -3.38 -26.03
N ASN A 278 -7.73 -3.44 -27.35
CA ASN A 278 -7.39 -2.27 -28.18
C ASN A 278 -8.37 -1.10 -28.03
N GLU A 279 -9.66 -1.37 -27.90
CA GLU A 279 -10.69 -0.33 -27.70
C GLU A 279 -10.45 0.53 -26.45
N VAL A 280 -9.90 -0.09 -25.39
CA VAL A 280 -9.61 0.57 -24.12
C VAL A 280 -8.41 1.47 -24.27
N VAL A 281 -7.37 0.96 -24.94
CA VAL A 281 -6.16 1.72 -25.24
C VAL A 281 -6.51 2.94 -26.08
N LEU A 282 -7.34 2.79 -27.11
CA LEU A 282 -7.81 3.91 -27.93
C LEU A 282 -8.61 4.94 -27.11
N LYS A 283 -9.51 4.51 -26.23
CA LYS A 283 -10.27 5.41 -25.35
C LYS A 283 -9.35 6.17 -24.40
N VAL A 284 -8.37 5.48 -23.82
CA VAL A 284 -7.39 6.07 -22.91
C VAL A 284 -6.50 7.08 -23.64
N GLN A 285 -5.98 6.74 -24.82
CA GLN A 285 -5.18 7.66 -25.65
C GLN A 285 -5.95 8.95 -25.96
N LYS A 286 -7.21 8.84 -26.38
CA LYS A 286 -8.09 10.01 -26.60
C LYS A 286 -8.28 10.86 -25.35
N ASN A 287 -8.35 10.24 -24.17
CA ASN A 287 -8.44 10.97 -22.91
C ASN A 287 -7.11 11.66 -22.56
N LEU A 288 -5.97 11.03 -22.84
CA LEU A 288 -4.66 11.64 -22.64
C LEU A 288 -4.44 12.84 -23.57
N GLU A 289 -4.85 12.76 -24.83
CA GLU A 289 -4.82 13.90 -25.76
C GLU A 289 -5.63 15.09 -25.22
N LYS A 290 -6.82 14.84 -24.67
CA LYS A 290 -7.61 15.89 -24.00
C LYS A 290 -6.90 16.47 -22.78
N ALA A 291 -6.25 15.63 -21.97
CA ALA A 291 -5.50 16.08 -20.80
C ALA A 291 -4.28 16.94 -21.22
N GLU A 292 -3.57 16.55 -22.28
CA GLU A 292 -2.46 17.30 -22.87
C GLU A 292 -2.94 18.65 -23.42
N GLN A 293 -4.06 18.67 -24.13
CA GLN A 293 -4.67 19.93 -24.59
C GLN A 293 -4.96 20.87 -23.41
N LYS A 294 -5.49 20.34 -22.30
CA LYS A 294 -5.73 21.14 -21.08
C LYS A 294 -4.43 21.66 -20.45
N ILE A 295 -3.34 20.89 -20.51
CA ILE A 295 -2.02 21.37 -20.10
C ILE A 295 -1.54 22.51 -20.98
N VAL A 296 -1.72 22.42 -22.30
CA VAL A 296 -1.36 23.51 -23.22
C VAL A 296 -2.17 24.77 -22.92
N GLU A 297 -3.50 24.66 -22.84
CA GLU A 297 -4.40 25.78 -22.50
C GLU A 297 -4.03 26.41 -21.14
N GLY A 298 -3.73 25.58 -20.13
CA GLY A 298 -3.33 26.04 -18.81
C GLY A 298 -1.97 26.72 -18.79
N THR A 299 -1.01 26.22 -19.59
CA THR A 299 0.32 26.82 -19.74
C THR A 299 0.21 28.21 -20.37
N ILE A 300 -0.62 28.37 -21.40
CA ILE A 300 -0.91 29.67 -22.02
C ILE A 300 -1.46 30.66 -20.97
N LYS A 301 -2.40 30.23 -20.12
CA LYS A 301 -2.93 31.07 -19.04
C LYS A 301 -1.89 31.43 -17.97
N MET A 302 -0.89 30.59 -17.75
CA MET A 302 0.19 30.81 -16.78
C MET A 302 1.30 31.73 -17.33
N SER A 303 1.58 31.67 -18.64
CA SER A 303 2.71 32.38 -19.27
C SER A 303 2.33 33.53 -20.21
N GLY A 304 1.04 33.76 -20.47
CA GLY A 304 0.57 34.84 -21.34
C GLY A 304 0.75 36.24 -20.76
N ASP A 305 0.49 37.26 -21.59
CA ASP A 305 0.63 38.68 -21.22
C ASP A 305 -0.22 39.06 -20.00
N ILE A 306 -1.40 38.46 -19.89
CA ILE A 306 -2.26 38.55 -18.71
C ILE A 306 -2.22 37.19 -18.00
N LYS A 307 -1.50 37.12 -16.88
CA LYS A 307 -1.36 35.89 -16.09
C LYS A 307 -2.65 35.56 -15.36
N ASP A 308 -3.27 34.44 -15.74
CA ASP A 308 -4.46 33.87 -15.12
C ASP A 308 -4.11 32.54 -14.43
N TYR A 309 -3.44 32.65 -13.27
CA TYR A 309 -3.03 31.47 -12.50
C TYR A 309 -4.22 30.63 -12.04
N ARG A 310 -5.37 31.23 -11.74
CA ARG A 310 -6.59 30.50 -11.32
C ARG A 310 -7.14 29.65 -12.46
N GLY A 311 -7.22 30.22 -13.67
CA GLY A 311 -7.61 29.48 -14.86
C GLY A 311 -6.61 28.38 -15.21
N ALA A 312 -5.30 28.64 -15.07
CA ALA A 312 -4.26 27.61 -15.25
C ALA A 312 -4.43 26.45 -14.24
N ILE A 313 -4.56 26.77 -12.95
CA ILE A 313 -4.80 25.85 -11.85
C ILE A 313 -6.03 24.96 -12.10
N PHE A 314 -7.11 25.51 -12.66
CA PHE A 314 -8.31 24.78 -13.02
C PHE A 314 -8.07 23.81 -14.19
N LEU A 315 -7.42 24.26 -15.25
CA LEU A 315 -7.12 23.44 -16.43
C LEU A 315 -6.16 22.29 -16.10
N PHE A 316 -5.14 22.54 -15.29
CA PHE A 316 -4.24 21.49 -14.81
C PHE A 316 -4.95 20.47 -13.92
N GLN A 317 -5.94 20.89 -13.13
CA GLN A 317 -6.77 19.97 -12.34
C GLN A 317 -7.60 19.05 -13.23
N GLN A 318 -8.19 19.58 -14.31
CA GLN A 318 -8.92 18.78 -15.29
C GLN A 318 -8.00 17.74 -15.95
N ALA A 319 -6.82 18.16 -16.40
CA ALA A 319 -5.82 17.26 -16.97
C ALA A 319 -5.42 16.14 -16.01
N LEU A 320 -5.12 16.49 -14.75
CA LEU A 320 -4.78 15.53 -13.70
C LEU A 320 -5.89 14.50 -13.47
N THR A 321 -7.14 14.97 -13.41
CA THR A 321 -8.32 14.11 -13.18
C THR A 321 -8.49 13.13 -14.33
N THR A 322 -8.47 13.62 -15.57
CA THR A 322 -8.60 12.78 -16.78
C THR A 322 -7.48 11.75 -16.89
N ALA A 323 -6.24 12.09 -16.51
CA ALA A 323 -5.13 11.14 -16.48
C ALA A 323 -5.34 10.05 -15.41
N ARG A 324 -5.81 10.39 -14.20
CA ARG A 324 -6.06 9.40 -13.14
C ARG A 324 -7.22 8.48 -13.45
N GLU A 325 -8.31 9.00 -14.02
CA GLU A 325 -9.40 8.20 -14.56
C GLU A 325 -8.87 7.17 -15.57
N SER A 326 -8.06 7.63 -16.52
CA SER A 326 -7.45 6.78 -17.55
C SER A 326 -6.55 5.69 -16.96
N LYS A 327 -5.78 6.03 -15.91
CA LYS A 327 -4.95 5.08 -15.17
C LYS A 327 -5.79 3.95 -14.55
N LEU A 328 -6.89 4.29 -13.87
CA LEU A 328 -7.74 3.28 -13.23
C LEU A 328 -8.48 2.41 -14.26
N LEU A 329 -8.94 3.00 -15.36
CA LEU A 329 -9.57 2.25 -16.46
C LEU A 329 -8.66 1.14 -17.02
N LEU A 330 -7.35 1.40 -17.14
CA LEU A 330 -6.37 0.39 -17.55
C LEU A 330 -6.22 -0.73 -16.52
N LYS A 331 -6.20 -0.39 -15.22
CA LYS A 331 -6.01 -1.37 -14.12
C LYS A 331 -7.19 -2.32 -13.93
N ILE A 332 -8.40 -1.88 -14.25
CA ILE A 332 -9.60 -2.70 -14.07
C ILE A 332 -9.75 -3.70 -15.20
N LYS A 333 -9.45 -3.31 -16.45
CA LYS A 333 -9.54 -4.22 -17.60
C LYS A 333 -8.35 -5.17 -17.77
N THR A 334 -7.33 -5.04 -16.93
CA THR A 334 -6.20 -5.98 -16.84
C THR A 334 -6.40 -7.07 -15.78
N ARG A 335 -7.37 -6.89 -14.86
CA ARG A 335 -7.80 -7.89 -13.89
C ARG A 335 -8.91 -8.76 -14.47
#